data_AF-A0AAW2R429-F1
#
_entry.id   AF-A0AAW2R429-F1
#
_cell.length_a   1.000
_cell.length_b   1.000
_cell.length_c   1.000
_cell.angle_alpha   90.00
_cell.angle_beta   90.00
_cell.angle_gamma   90.00
#
_symmetry.space_group_name_H-M   'P 1'
#
loop_
_entity.id
_entity.type
_entity.pdbx_description
1 polymer ?
#
loop_
_entity_poly.entity_id
_entity_poly.type
_entity_poly.pdbx_seq_one_letter_code
_entity_poly.pdbx_strand_id
1 'polypeptide(L)'
;MGGAMVLRLHRKKPDYWDGAVLVAPMCKIADEIRPSPVVIKILIALARVIPTWKLTPTPDIIDVAFRDPQVREEVRSNPYTYKGRPRLQTSYQLYTVSTDLEKRLDEVTLPFLVLHGEDDKVTDPSVSKILYESARSTDKTLKLYPGMWHSLSYGELPENLDTVFSDIVRWLDDARNAKLEEQQKFANDHNALESSYSK
;
A
#
# COMPACT_ATOMS: atom_id res chain seq x y z
N MET A 1 -1.95 -2.68 3.44
CA MET A 1 -0.82 -3.65 3.35
C MET A 1 -0.08 -3.62 2.01
N GLY A 2 -0.78 -3.66 0.86
CA GLY A 2 -0.14 -3.67 -0.47
C GLY A 2 0.86 -2.54 -0.70
N GLY A 3 0.52 -1.30 -0.32
CA GLY A 3 1.46 -0.17 -0.42
C GLY A 3 2.76 -0.38 0.37
N ALA A 4 2.72 -1.03 1.54
CA ALA A 4 3.91 -1.37 2.31
C ALA A 4 4.84 -2.31 1.53
N MET A 5 4.24 -3.27 0.81
CA MET A 5 4.98 -4.21 -0.04
C MET A 5 5.64 -3.49 -1.21
N VAL A 6 4.92 -2.59 -1.89
CA VAL A 6 5.47 -1.79 -3.00
C VAL A 6 6.66 -0.96 -2.54
N LEU A 7 6.53 -0.24 -1.42
CA LEU A 7 7.63 0.55 -0.87
C LEU A 7 8.84 -0.32 -0.46
N ARG A 8 8.59 -1.51 0.08
CA ARG A 8 9.65 -2.47 0.43
C ARG A 8 10.33 -3.06 -0.80
N LEU A 9 9.59 -3.32 -1.87
CA LEU A 9 10.11 -3.81 -3.15
C LEU A 9 10.97 -2.74 -3.82
N HIS A 10 10.49 -1.50 -3.87
CA HIS A 10 11.27 -0.36 -4.32
C HIS A 10 12.60 -0.27 -3.57
N ARG A 11 12.57 -0.27 -2.25
CA ARG A 11 13.81 -0.15 -1.45
C ARG A 11 14.79 -1.32 -1.66
N LYS A 12 14.31 -2.50 -2.08
CA LYS A 12 15.17 -3.63 -2.45
C LYS A 12 15.76 -3.51 -3.87
N LYS A 13 15.06 -2.82 -4.76
CA LYS A 13 15.40 -2.64 -6.18
C LYS A 13 15.03 -1.21 -6.61
N PRO A 14 15.79 -0.18 -6.19
CA PRO A 14 15.37 1.22 -6.32
C PRO A 14 15.18 1.69 -7.77
N ASP A 15 15.95 1.12 -8.70
CA ASP A 15 15.96 1.55 -10.10
C ASP A 15 15.14 0.63 -11.01
N TYR A 16 14.37 -0.31 -10.44
CA TYR A 16 13.63 -1.32 -11.23
C TYR A 16 12.22 -0.89 -11.62
N TRP A 17 11.63 0.07 -10.90
CA TRP A 17 10.23 0.46 -11.07
C TRP A 17 10.13 1.89 -11.62
N ASP A 18 9.32 2.08 -12.66
CA ASP A 18 9.09 3.40 -13.26
C ASP A 18 8.14 4.28 -12.44
N GLY A 19 7.39 3.69 -11.51
CA GLY A 19 6.56 4.42 -10.57
C GLY A 19 5.64 3.53 -9.75
N ALA A 20 4.87 4.14 -8.85
CA ALA A 20 3.89 3.44 -8.02
C ALA A 20 2.61 4.24 -7.80
N VAL A 21 1.48 3.54 -7.84
CA VAL A 21 0.19 4.03 -7.34
C VAL A 21 -0.07 3.40 -5.99
N LEU A 22 -0.18 4.22 -4.95
CA LEU A 22 -0.30 3.83 -3.55
C LEU A 22 -1.68 4.24 -3.02
N VAL A 23 -2.60 3.28 -2.94
CA VAL A 23 -3.94 3.49 -2.38
C VAL A 23 -3.93 3.15 -0.89
N ALA A 24 -4.23 4.13 -0.04
CA ALA A 24 -4.24 4.02 1.42
C ALA A 24 -3.05 3.20 2.00
N PRO A 25 -1.80 3.58 1.70
CA PRO A 25 -0.64 2.75 2.01
C PRO A 25 -0.33 2.70 3.51
N MET A 26 -0.10 1.48 4.00
CA MET A 26 0.39 1.24 5.35
C MET A 26 1.92 1.47 5.41
N CYS A 27 2.36 2.69 5.67
CA CYS A 27 3.80 3.02 5.75
C CYS A 27 4.28 3.50 7.13
N LYS A 28 3.36 3.69 8.07
CA LYS A 28 3.58 3.95 9.51
C LYS A 28 2.38 3.41 10.28
N ILE A 29 2.54 3.20 11.60
CA ILE A 29 1.43 3.00 12.53
C ILE A 29 1.14 4.35 13.17
N ALA A 30 -0.10 4.84 13.07
CA ALA A 30 -0.47 6.12 13.68
C ALA A 30 -0.23 6.08 15.19
N ASP A 31 0.22 7.19 15.76
CA ASP A 31 0.75 7.21 17.13
C ASP A 31 -0.35 6.95 18.17
N GLU A 32 -1.60 7.29 17.84
CA GLU A 32 -2.81 7.08 18.62
C GLU A 32 -3.18 5.60 18.77
N ILE A 33 -2.91 4.80 17.73
CA ILE A 33 -3.22 3.35 17.71
C ILE A 33 -1.98 2.48 17.93
N ARG A 34 -0.82 3.10 18.19
CA ARG A 34 0.45 2.41 18.38
C ARG A 34 0.40 1.58 19.66
N PRO A 35 0.61 0.24 19.59
CA PRO A 35 0.57 -0.59 20.79
C PRO A 35 1.68 -0.19 21.76
N SER A 36 1.41 -0.28 23.07
CA SER A 36 2.41 0.03 24.09
C SER A 36 3.63 -0.92 23.99
N PRO A 37 4.83 -0.50 24.46
CA PRO A 37 6.02 -1.33 24.41
C PRO A 37 5.86 -2.70 25.10
N VAL A 38 5.01 -2.77 26.13
CA VAL A 38 4.70 -4.03 26.84
C VAL A 38 3.89 -4.97 25.94
N VAL A 39 2.86 -4.46 25.26
CA VAL A 39 2.06 -5.23 24.31
C VAL A 39 2.93 -5.74 23.16
N ILE A 40 3.84 -4.93 22.65
CA ILE A 40 4.80 -5.33 21.61
C ILE A 40 5.70 -6.47 22.11
N LYS A 41 6.25 -6.38 23.32
CA LYS A 41 7.08 -7.45 23.90
C LYS A 41 6.30 -8.77 24.03
N ILE A 42 5.05 -8.70 24.49
CA ILE A 42 4.16 -9.87 24.58
C ILE A 42 3.90 -10.44 23.19
N LEU A 43 3.55 -9.60 22.20
CA LEU A 43 3.35 -10.02 20.82
C LEU A 43 4.58 -10.75 20.26
N ILE A 44 5.78 -10.21 20.47
CA ILE A 44 7.04 -10.81 20.01
C ILE A 44 7.25 -12.18 20.67
N ALA A 45 7.01 -12.29 21.98
CA ALA A 45 7.16 -13.56 22.69
C ALA A 45 6.15 -14.61 22.19
N LEU A 46 4.88 -14.24 22.07
CA LEU A 46 3.83 -15.13 21.60
C LEU A 46 4.02 -15.52 20.13
N ALA A 47 4.45 -14.61 19.26
CA ALA A 47 4.71 -14.90 17.85
C ALA A 47 5.82 -15.94 17.67
N ARG A 48 6.79 -16.05 18.61
CA ARG A 48 7.83 -17.09 18.56
C ARG A 48 7.34 -18.48 18.97
N VAL A 49 6.38 -18.55 19.90
CA VAL A 49 5.93 -19.82 20.49
C VAL A 49 4.67 -20.35 19.78
N ILE A 50 3.71 -19.48 19.49
CA ILE A 50 2.41 -19.81 18.89
C ILE A 50 2.10 -18.93 17.66
N PRO A 51 2.99 -18.88 16.65
CA PRO A 51 2.89 -17.94 15.52
C PRO A 51 1.57 -18.00 14.74
N THR A 52 0.94 -19.18 14.71
CA THR A 52 -0.23 -19.45 13.89
C THR A 52 -1.56 -19.14 14.58
N TRP A 53 -1.55 -18.83 15.88
CA TRP A 53 -2.78 -18.60 16.64
C TRP A 53 -3.44 -17.26 16.26
N LYS A 54 -4.77 -17.26 16.13
CA LYS A 54 -5.58 -16.12 15.68
C LYS A 54 -6.02 -15.23 16.84
N LEU A 55 -5.05 -14.72 17.60
CA LEU A 55 -5.31 -14.03 18.87
C LEU A 55 -5.19 -12.51 18.79
N THR A 56 -4.77 -11.93 17.67
CA THR A 56 -4.62 -10.47 17.59
C THR A 56 -5.98 -9.80 17.71
N PRO A 57 -6.19 -8.92 18.72
CA PRO A 57 -7.40 -8.14 18.83
C PRO A 57 -7.46 -7.16 17.67
N THR A 58 -8.45 -7.30 16.79
CA THR A 58 -8.72 -6.36 15.72
C THR A 58 -10.22 -6.10 15.65
N PRO A 59 -10.65 -4.85 15.42
CA PRO A 59 -12.03 -4.57 15.07
C PRO A 59 -12.40 -5.28 13.76
N ASP A 60 -13.70 -5.41 13.49
CA ASP A 60 -14.15 -5.84 12.17
C ASP A 60 -13.81 -4.73 11.16
N ILE A 61 -12.78 -4.98 10.37
CA ILE A 61 -12.26 -4.02 9.39
C ILE A 61 -13.31 -3.75 8.29
N ILE A 62 -14.22 -4.69 8.02
CA ILE A 62 -15.19 -4.55 6.93
C ILE A 62 -16.11 -3.34 7.19
N ASP A 63 -16.56 -3.15 8.43
CA ASP A 63 -17.50 -2.07 8.76
C ASP A 63 -16.86 -0.68 8.79
N VAL A 64 -15.53 -0.60 8.77
CA VAL A 64 -14.78 0.67 8.82
C VAL A 64 -13.96 0.95 7.57
N ALA A 65 -13.69 -0.07 6.74
CA ALA A 65 -12.90 0.07 5.51
C ALA A 65 -13.77 0.41 4.29
N PHE A 66 -14.98 -0.15 4.23
CA PHE A 66 -15.89 -0.02 3.10
C PHE A 66 -17.04 0.89 3.51
N ARG A 67 -17.27 1.98 2.79
CA ARG A 67 -18.34 2.93 3.03
C ARG A 67 -19.68 2.41 2.52
N ASP A 68 -19.70 1.84 1.31
CA ASP A 68 -20.91 1.31 0.69
C ASP A 68 -21.39 0.03 1.42
N PRO A 69 -22.61 0.02 1.99
CA PRO A 69 -23.18 -1.16 2.63
C PRO A 69 -23.32 -2.38 1.71
N GLN A 70 -23.59 -2.17 0.41
CA GLN A 70 -23.67 -3.27 -0.56
C GLN A 70 -22.30 -3.93 -0.71
N VAL A 71 -21.23 -3.15 -0.83
CA VAL A 71 -19.87 -3.66 -0.92
C VAL A 71 -19.47 -4.42 0.36
N ARG A 72 -19.92 -3.97 1.54
CA ARG A 72 -19.70 -4.73 2.78
C ARG A 72 -20.30 -6.13 2.69
N GLU A 73 -21.52 -6.26 2.18
CA GLU A 73 -22.18 -7.56 2.01
C GLU A 73 -21.48 -8.43 0.96
N GLU A 74 -21.01 -7.84 -0.14
CA GLU A 74 -20.19 -8.54 -1.15
C GLU A 74 -18.89 -9.08 -0.54
N VAL A 75 -18.18 -8.26 0.25
CA VAL A 75 -16.95 -8.67 0.93
C VAL A 75 -17.22 -9.75 1.99
N ARG A 76 -18.33 -9.67 2.71
CA ARG A 76 -18.75 -10.67 3.72
C ARG A 76 -19.18 -11.99 3.07
N SER A 77 -19.87 -11.96 1.94
CA SER A 77 -20.31 -13.16 1.23
C SER A 77 -19.16 -13.84 0.47
N ASN A 78 -18.09 -13.10 0.11
CA ASN A 78 -16.97 -13.64 -0.65
C ASN A 78 -16.22 -14.79 0.09
N PRO A 79 -16.15 -16.01 -0.50
CA PRO A 79 -15.49 -17.16 0.11
C PRO A 79 -13.95 -17.06 0.13
N TYR A 80 -13.37 -16.18 -0.69
CA TYR A 80 -11.93 -15.96 -0.78
C TYR A 80 -11.42 -14.90 0.20
N THR A 81 -12.31 -14.16 0.86
CA THR A 81 -11.94 -13.19 1.89
C THR A 81 -11.68 -13.90 3.22
N TYR A 82 -10.49 -13.69 3.79
CA TYR A 82 -10.19 -14.17 5.14
C TYR A 82 -10.93 -13.33 6.19
N LYS A 83 -11.80 -13.99 6.97
CA LYS A 83 -12.69 -13.36 7.98
C LYS A 83 -12.24 -13.55 9.43
N GLY A 84 -11.17 -14.32 9.64
CA GLY A 84 -10.67 -14.58 10.99
C GLY A 84 -9.88 -13.40 11.53
N ARG A 85 -9.59 -13.43 12.83
CA ARG A 85 -8.57 -12.54 13.39
C ARG A 85 -7.20 -12.80 12.75
N PRO A 86 -6.34 -11.78 12.60
CA PRO A 86 -4.97 -11.98 12.17
C PRO A 86 -4.23 -12.99 13.06
N ARG A 87 -3.34 -13.76 12.46
CA ARG A 87 -2.44 -14.64 13.20
C ARG A 87 -1.36 -13.80 13.87
N LEU A 88 -0.85 -14.24 15.02
CA LEU A 88 0.17 -13.52 15.78
C LEU A 88 1.41 -13.18 14.94
N GLN A 89 1.86 -14.12 14.10
CA GLN A 89 2.99 -13.88 13.20
C GLN A 89 2.67 -12.80 12.16
N THR A 90 1.45 -12.78 11.61
CA THR A 90 1.02 -11.74 10.66
C THR A 90 1.10 -10.37 11.32
N SER A 91 0.55 -10.23 12.53
CA SER A 91 0.56 -8.96 13.27
C SER A 91 1.97 -8.51 13.64
N TYR A 92 2.84 -9.44 14.03
CA TYR A 92 4.25 -9.15 14.25
C TYR A 92 4.96 -8.66 12.98
N GLN A 93 4.67 -9.27 11.81
CA GLN A 93 5.23 -8.82 10.53
C GLN A 93 4.69 -7.45 10.12
N LEU A 94 3.39 -7.20 10.28
CA LEU A 94 2.80 -5.88 10.02
C LEU A 94 3.45 -4.81 10.89
N TYR A 95 3.61 -5.08 12.19
CA TYR A 95 4.29 -4.17 13.11
C TYR A 95 5.75 -3.90 12.68
N THR A 96 6.48 -4.98 12.38
CA THR A 96 7.89 -4.91 12.01
C THR A 96 8.06 -4.12 10.71
N VAL A 97 7.29 -4.42 9.67
CA VAL A 97 7.38 -3.76 8.36
C VAL A 97 6.97 -2.29 8.46
N SER A 98 5.90 -1.94 9.17
CA SER A 98 5.47 -0.54 9.31
C SER A 98 6.50 0.30 10.06
N THR A 99 7.04 -0.21 11.17
CA THR A 99 8.06 0.49 11.96
C THR A 99 9.38 0.64 11.20
N ASP A 100 9.67 -0.34 10.34
CA ASP A 100 10.86 -0.38 9.50
C ASP A 100 10.77 0.57 8.28
N LEU A 101 9.57 0.75 7.73
CA LEU A 101 9.28 1.71 6.66
C LEU A 101 9.27 3.13 7.19
N GLU A 102 8.62 3.39 8.33
CA GLU A 102 8.54 4.72 8.97
C GLU A 102 9.90 5.39 9.11
N LYS A 103 10.94 4.63 9.46
CA LYS A 103 12.32 5.13 9.66
C LYS A 103 13.08 5.43 8.36
N ARG A 104 12.52 5.04 7.21
CA ARG A 104 13.24 4.93 5.93
C ARG A 104 12.38 5.43 4.76
N LEU A 105 11.40 6.29 5.05
CA LEU A 105 10.55 6.88 4.02
C LEU A 105 11.35 7.82 3.10
N ASP A 106 12.44 8.40 3.60
CA ASP A 106 13.38 9.21 2.82
C ASP A 106 14.16 8.42 1.77
N GLU A 107 14.23 7.09 1.89
CA GLU A 107 14.81 6.21 0.87
C GLU A 107 13.87 6.00 -0.34
N VAL A 108 12.64 6.51 -0.30
CA VAL A 108 11.67 6.38 -1.40
C VAL A 108 11.98 7.43 -2.46
N THR A 109 12.45 6.96 -3.61
CA THR A 109 12.93 7.78 -4.75
C THR A 109 12.13 7.59 -6.03
N LEU A 110 11.39 6.49 -6.20
CA LEU A 110 10.57 6.27 -7.39
C LEU A 110 9.48 7.33 -7.53
N PRO A 111 9.04 7.66 -8.76
CA PRO A 111 7.84 8.44 -8.99
C PRO A 111 6.62 7.79 -8.33
N PHE A 112 5.75 8.55 -7.66
CA PHE A 112 4.53 7.96 -7.09
C PHE A 112 3.32 8.89 -7.00
N LEU A 113 2.14 8.27 -7.10
CA LEU A 113 0.87 8.83 -6.69
C LEU A 113 0.42 8.14 -5.40
N VAL A 114 0.10 8.92 -4.37
CA VAL A 114 -0.54 8.42 -3.15
C VAL A 114 -1.95 8.99 -3.00
N LEU A 115 -2.91 8.10 -2.79
CA LEU A 115 -4.34 8.37 -2.72
C LEU A 115 -4.84 7.96 -1.33
N HIS A 116 -5.54 8.84 -0.62
CA HIS A 116 -6.03 8.55 0.73
C HIS A 116 -7.40 9.19 1.01
N GLY A 117 -8.29 8.47 1.67
CA GLY A 117 -9.54 9.02 2.19
C GLY A 117 -9.31 9.75 3.50
N GLU A 118 -9.87 10.95 3.69
CA GLU A 118 -9.66 11.71 4.94
C GLU A 118 -10.36 11.08 6.14
N ASP A 119 -11.39 10.26 5.92
CA ASP A 119 -12.13 9.55 6.96
C ASP A 119 -11.69 8.07 7.10
N ASP A 120 -10.51 7.72 6.58
CA ASP A 120 -9.93 6.38 6.72
C ASP A 120 -9.62 6.05 8.20
N LYS A 121 -10.29 5.02 8.73
CA LYS A 121 -10.12 4.51 10.09
C LYS A 121 -9.22 3.27 10.20
N VAL A 122 -8.71 2.78 9.07
CA VAL A 122 -7.86 1.59 8.96
C VAL A 122 -6.41 1.99 8.85
N THR A 123 -6.10 2.95 7.98
CA THR A 123 -4.79 3.58 7.90
C THR A 123 -4.96 5.08 8.04
N ASP A 124 -4.26 5.71 8.97
CA ASP A 124 -4.44 7.15 9.19
C ASP A 124 -3.90 7.97 8.00
N PRO A 125 -4.64 8.94 7.47
CA PRO A 125 -4.21 9.74 6.31
C PRO A 125 -2.94 10.56 6.56
N SER A 126 -2.61 10.90 7.82
CA SER A 126 -1.34 11.55 8.19
C SER A 126 -0.13 10.70 7.79
N VAL A 127 -0.27 9.38 7.76
CA VAL A 127 0.80 8.46 7.33
C VAL A 127 1.16 8.69 5.86
N SER A 128 0.18 9.00 5.00
CA SER A 128 0.44 9.34 3.60
C SER A 128 1.01 10.75 3.43
N LYS A 129 0.63 11.71 4.30
CA LYS A 129 1.27 13.03 4.36
C LYS A 129 2.76 12.90 4.71
N ILE A 130 3.08 12.12 5.75
CA ILE A 130 4.46 11.85 6.18
C ILE A 130 5.27 11.19 5.06
N LEU A 131 4.70 10.20 4.35
CA LEU A 131 5.36 9.61 3.18
C LEU A 131 5.66 10.66 2.10
N TYR A 132 4.66 11.46 1.74
CA TYR A 132 4.82 12.51 0.74
C TYR A 132 5.89 13.53 1.13
N GLU A 133 5.92 13.97 2.39
CA GLU A 133 6.88 14.94 2.89
C GLU A 133 8.30 14.36 2.98
N SER A 134 8.43 13.13 3.49
CA SER A 134 9.72 12.52 3.79
C SER A 134 10.43 11.96 2.56
N ALA A 135 9.67 11.43 1.58
CA ALA A 135 10.25 10.77 0.41
C ALA A 135 11.13 11.72 -0.42
N ARG A 136 12.25 11.20 -0.93
CA ARG A 136 13.18 11.94 -1.81
C ARG A 136 12.78 11.91 -3.29
N SER A 137 11.67 11.25 -3.63
CA SER A 137 11.12 11.26 -4.98
C SER A 137 10.92 12.69 -5.48
N THR A 138 11.39 12.96 -6.70
CA THR A 138 11.24 14.24 -7.39
C THR A 138 9.90 14.37 -8.11
N ASP A 139 9.21 13.25 -8.32
CA ASP A 139 7.88 13.19 -8.93
C ASP A 139 6.94 12.46 -7.98
N LYS A 140 6.27 13.23 -7.13
CA LYS A 140 5.36 12.71 -6.13
C LYS A 140 4.10 13.54 -6.08
N THR A 141 2.96 12.88 -6.01
CA THR A 141 1.64 13.51 -5.91
C THR A 141 0.87 12.90 -4.75
N LEU A 142 0.25 13.74 -3.92
CA LEU A 142 -0.68 13.33 -2.86
C LEU A 142 -2.08 13.83 -3.17
N LYS A 143 -3.05 12.93 -3.11
CA LYS A 143 -4.48 13.18 -3.25
C LYS A 143 -5.19 12.73 -1.98
N LEU A 144 -5.82 13.69 -1.31
CA LEU A 144 -6.67 13.44 -0.15
C LEU A 144 -8.12 13.66 -0.56
N TYR A 145 -8.98 12.71 -0.22
CA TYR A 145 -10.39 12.73 -0.60
C TYR A 145 -11.27 12.94 0.64
N PRO A 146 -11.86 14.15 0.81
CA PRO A 146 -12.72 14.45 1.95
C PRO A 146 -13.90 13.48 2.07
N GLY A 147 -14.11 12.93 3.27
CA GLY A 147 -15.23 12.03 3.56
C GLY A 147 -15.12 10.62 2.98
N MET A 148 -14.07 10.30 2.22
CA MET A 148 -13.81 8.93 1.73
C MET A 148 -13.05 8.11 2.78
N TRP A 149 -13.27 6.80 2.77
CA TRP A 149 -12.76 5.80 3.71
C TRP A 149 -11.56 5.03 3.11
N HIS A 150 -11.18 3.90 3.71
CA HIS A 150 -9.99 3.13 3.35
C HIS A 150 -10.02 2.54 1.92
N SER A 151 -11.13 1.91 1.56
CA SER A 151 -11.24 1.10 0.34
C SER A 151 -11.55 1.96 -0.89
N LEU A 152 -10.71 2.95 -1.19
CA LEU A 152 -10.93 3.96 -2.24
C LEU A 152 -11.18 3.40 -3.65
N SER A 153 -10.68 2.19 -3.94
CA SER A 153 -10.77 1.59 -5.28
C SER A 153 -11.98 0.66 -5.46
N TYR A 154 -12.77 0.41 -4.43
CA TYR A 154 -13.90 -0.54 -4.51
C TYR A 154 -14.99 -0.34 -3.45
N GLY A 155 -14.63 0.08 -2.24
CA GLY A 155 -15.55 0.22 -1.10
C GLY A 155 -16.20 1.59 -0.93
N GLU A 156 -16.02 2.49 -1.88
CA GLU A 156 -16.61 3.82 -1.87
C GLU A 156 -17.87 3.90 -2.74
N LEU A 157 -18.62 4.99 -2.61
CA LEU A 157 -19.80 5.22 -3.45
C LEU A 157 -19.40 5.35 -4.93
N PRO A 158 -20.27 4.97 -5.89
CA PRO A 158 -19.91 4.94 -7.31
C PRO A 158 -19.28 6.24 -7.83
N GLU A 159 -19.82 7.40 -7.47
CA GLU A 159 -19.33 8.70 -7.93
C GLU A 159 -17.90 9.01 -7.42
N ASN A 160 -17.58 8.49 -6.24
CA ASN A 160 -16.27 8.63 -5.62
C ASN A 160 -15.24 7.69 -6.28
N LEU A 161 -15.66 6.48 -6.67
CA LEU A 161 -14.80 5.52 -7.36
C LEU A 161 -14.31 6.08 -8.70
N ASP A 162 -15.22 6.66 -9.50
CA ASP A 162 -14.87 7.25 -10.80
C ASP A 162 -13.83 8.37 -10.66
N THR A 163 -13.93 9.16 -9.60
CA THR A 163 -12.96 10.22 -9.30
C THR A 163 -11.57 9.63 -9.00
N VAL A 164 -11.50 8.59 -8.16
CA VAL A 164 -10.23 7.93 -7.81
C VAL A 164 -9.59 7.30 -9.03
N PHE A 165 -10.35 6.56 -9.84
CA PHE A 165 -9.82 5.93 -11.06
C PHE A 165 -9.41 6.96 -12.10
N SER A 166 -10.16 8.05 -12.26
CA SER A 166 -9.79 9.13 -13.18
C SER A 166 -8.47 9.79 -12.79
N ASP A 167 -8.24 10.04 -11.49
CA ASP A 167 -6.97 10.57 -11.00
C ASP A 167 -5.80 9.59 -11.22
N ILE A 168 -6.04 8.29 -11.04
CA ILE A 168 -5.04 7.23 -11.32
C ILE A 168 -4.67 7.22 -12.80
N VAL A 169 -5.68 7.13 -13.68
CA VAL A 169 -5.47 7.07 -15.14
C VAL A 169 -4.75 8.33 -15.61
N ARG A 170 -5.18 9.50 -15.15
CA ARG A 170 -4.52 10.76 -15.48
C ARG A 170 -3.05 10.78 -15.06
N TRP A 171 -2.74 10.33 -13.85
CA TRP A 171 -1.36 10.27 -13.40
C TRP A 171 -0.53 9.29 -14.23
N LEU A 172 -1.10 8.15 -14.63
CA LEU A 172 -0.43 7.19 -15.51
C LEU A 172 -0.20 7.75 -16.92
N ASP A 173 -1.14 8.52 -17.46
CA ASP A 173 -1.02 9.18 -18.77
C ASP A 173 0.01 10.33 -18.75
N ASP A 174 0.04 11.09 -17.65
CA ASP A 174 0.97 12.21 -17.44
C ASP A 174 2.38 11.74 -17.09
N ALA A 175 2.51 10.58 -16.42
CA ALA A 175 3.78 9.93 -16.14
C ALA A 175 4.48 9.68 -17.49
N ARG A 176 5.56 10.42 -17.74
CA ARG A 176 6.34 10.40 -19.00
C ARG A 176 7.12 9.09 -19.19
N ASN A 177 6.49 7.95 -18.98
CA ASN A 177 7.07 6.61 -19.04
C ASN A 177 6.97 5.99 -20.44
N ALA A 178 6.11 6.50 -21.32
CA ALA A 178 5.99 6.00 -22.69
C ALA A 178 7.35 6.01 -23.44
N LYS A 179 8.18 7.04 -23.22
CA LYS A 179 9.43 7.23 -23.98
C LYS A 179 10.59 6.37 -23.48
N LEU A 180 10.65 6.05 -22.18
CA LEU A 180 11.68 5.20 -21.58
C LEU A 180 11.32 3.72 -21.74
N GLU A 181 10.05 3.35 -21.61
CA GLU A 181 9.58 1.98 -21.81
C GLU A 181 9.71 1.55 -23.28
N GLU A 182 9.39 2.42 -24.25
CA GLU A 182 9.65 2.14 -25.68
C GLU A 182 11.14 1.90 -25.94
N GLN A 183 12.02 2.73 -25.36
CA GLN A 183 13.46 2.62 -25.54
C GLN A 183 14.02 1.35 -24.89
N GLN A 184 13.52 0.97 -23.71
CA GLN A 184 13.93 -0.25 -23.03
C GLN A 184 13.40 -1.52 -23.70
N LYS A 185 12.13 -1.52 -24.14
CA LYS A 185 11.57 -2.60 -24.96
C LYS A 185 12.36 -2.78 -26.24
N PHE A 186 12.62 -1.69 -26.96
CA PHE A 186 13.43 -1.71 -28.17
C PHE A 186 14.84 -2.26 -27.92
N ALA A 187 15.52 -1.82 -26.87
CA ALA A 187 16.87 -2.30 -26.52
C ALA A 187 16.87 -3.80 -26.15
N ASN A 188 15.87 -4.26 -25.40
CA ASN A 188 15.78 -5.67 -25.01
C ASN A 188 15.42 -6.58 -26.18
N ASP A 189 14.52 -6.15 -27.07
CA ASP A 189 14.18 -6.89 -28.30
C ASP A 189 15.37 -6.97 -29.25
N HIS A 190 16.17 -5.90 -29.37
CA HIS A 190 17.37 -5.89 -30.21
C HIS A 190 18.47 -6.82 -29.68
N ASN A 191 18.70 -6.81 -28.36
CA ASN A 191 19.67 -7.71 -27.72
C ASN A 191 19.25 -9.20 -27.81
N ALA A 192 17.94 -9.48 -27.78
CA ALA A 192 17.41 -10.83 -27.96
C ALA A 192 17.62 -11.34 -29.40
N LEU A 193 17.47 -10.45 -30.39
CA LEU A 193 17.73 -10.76 -31.80
C LEU A 193 19.22 -11.01 -32.05
N GLU A 194 20.13 -10.15 -31.56
CA GLU A 194 21.59 -10.32 -31.75
C GLU A 194 22.12 -11.62 -31.11
N SER A 195 21.56 -12.02 -29.96
CA SER A 195 21.84 -13.31 -29.31
C SER A 195 21.43 -14.53 -30.15
N SER A 196 20.38 -14.39 -30.97
CA SER A 196 19.88 -15.48 -31.82
C SER A 196 20.64 -15.67 -33.14
N TYR A 197 21.35 -14.64 -33.62
CA TYR A 197 22.15 -14.67 -34.85
C TYR A 197 23.64 -14.99 -34.62
N SER A 198 24.08 -15.11 -33.36
CA SER A 198 25.47 -15.38 -32.99
C SER A 198 25.74 -16.86 -32.61
N LYS A 199 24.96 -17.79 -33.18
CA LYS A 199 25.16 -19.24 -33.04
C LYS A 199 25.37 -19.92 -34.37
#